data_AF-A0A9R0V0B9-F1
#
_entry.id   AF-A0A9R0V0B9-F1
#
_cell.length_a   1.000
_cell.length_b   1.000
_cell.length_c   1.000
_cell.angle_alpha   90.00
_cell.angle_beta   90.00
_cell.angle_gamma   90.00
#
_symmetry.space_group_name_H-M   'P 1'
#
loop_
_entity.id
_entity.type
_entity.pdbx_description
1 polymer ?
#
loop_
_entity_poly.entity_id
_entity_poly.type
_entity_poly.pdbx_seq_one_letter_code
_entity_poly.pdbx_strand_id
1 'polypeptide(L)'
;MSDVFEGYERQYREISAALSRKCAAASALDGEKKQQKLSEIQARVQESESLIRKMDLEARSLRPTVRAGLLAKLRQYKSDLNNIKSEIKRVSAPNAQQATREELLDSGMPDSLGASSDQRGRLMMTSERLNQSSDRIRESQITALDTEEIGVSILQNLHNQRETLMHAHKTLHGVDDSIGKSNKILASMSKWNKWFV
;
A
#
# COMPACT_ATOMS: atom_id res chain seq x y z
N MET A 1 -21.81 -4.88 -9.54
CA MET A 1 -20.86 -3.97 -10.23
C MET A 1 -21.49 -2.59 -10.20
N SER A 2 -20.72 -1.49 -10.32
CA SER A 2 -21.32 -0.14 -10.35
C SER A 2 -21.83 0.14 -11.75
N ASP A 3 -23.13 0.41 -11.91
CA ASP A 3 -23.75 0.76 -13.21
C ASP A 3 -23.07 1.98 -13.86
N VAL A 4 -22.51 2.87 -13.03
CA VAL A 4 -21.78 4.06 -13.47
C VAL A 4 -20.45 3.69 -14.12
N PHE A 5 -19.72 2.73 -13.55
CA PHE A 5 -18.47 2.24 -14.13
C PHE A 5 -18.71 1.59 -15.48
N GLU A 6 -19.73 0.75 -15.59
CA GLU A 6 -20.09 0.06 -16.84
C GLU A 6 -20.53 1.04 -17.93
N GLY A 7 -21.23 2.11 -17.56
CA GLY A 7 -21.57 3.21 -18.47
C GLY A 7 -20.33 3.89 -19.05
N TYR A 8 -19.36 4.24 -18.20
CA TYR A 8 -18.09 4.83 -18.66
C TYR A 8 -17.24 3.85 -19.47
N GLU A 9 -17.22 2.57 -19.11
CA GLU A 9 -16.50 1.53 -19.85
C GLU A 9 -17.06 1.36 -21.26
N ARG A 10 -18.39 1.38 -21.41
CA ARG A 10 -19.06 1.31 -22.71
C ARG A 10 -18.70 2.49 -23.60
N GLN A 11 -18.78 3.71 -23.06
CA GLN A 11 -18.39 4.93 -23.77
C GLN A 11 -16.92 4.89 -24.18
N TYR A 12 -16.02 4.47 -23.28
CA TYR A 12 -14.60 4.35 -23.59
C TYR A 12 -14.35 3.36 -24.73
N ARG A 13 -14.99 2.19 -24.71
CA ARG A 13 -14.84 1.19 -25.78
C ARG A 13 -15.34 1.69 -27.13
N GLU A 14 -16.46 2.39 -27.15
CA GLU A 14 -17.00 3.00 -28.37
C GLU A 14 -16.05 4.05 -28.95
N ILE A 15 -15.53 4.95 -28.11
CA ILE A 15 -14.60 5.99 -28.53
C ILE A 15 -13.26 5.38 -28.97
N SER A 16 -12.75 4.38 -28.25
CA SER A 16 -11.50 3.68 -28.59
C SER A 16 -11.60 2.96 -29.94
N ALA A 17 -12.69 2.22 -30.18
CA ALA A 17 -12.93 1.59 -31.48
C ALA A 17 -13.09 2.62 -32.61
N ALA A 18 -13.71 3.76 -32.34
CA ALA A 18 -13.82 4.86 -33.29
C ALA A 18 -12.45 5.53 -33.55
N LEU A 19 -11.61 5.65 -32.53
CA LEU A 19 -10.26 6.22 -32.62
C LEU A 19 -9.37 5.41 -33.55
N SER A 20 -9.32 4.09 -33.40
CA SER A 20 -8.53 3.23 -34.30
C SER A 20 -8.94 3.38 -35.77
N ARG A 21 -10.26 3.44 -36.04
CA ARG A 21 -10.78 3.67 -37.40
C ARG A 21 -10.45 5.07 -37.92
N LYS A 22 -10.60 6.10 -37.09
CA LYS A 22 -10.28 7.49 -37.47
C LYS A 22 -8.78 7.67 -37.72
N CYS A 23 -7.90 7.02 -36.95
CA CYS A 23 -6.46 7.00 -37.18
C CYS A 23 -6.11 6.40 -38.54
N ALA A 24 -6.65 5.23 -38.87
CA ALA A 24 -6.44 4.60 -40.18
C ALA A 24 -6.93 5.50 -41.34
N ALA A 25 -8.08 6.15 -41.18
CA ALA A 25 -8.61 7.10 -42.16
C ALA A 25 -7.73 8.36 -42.29
N ALA A 26 -7.19 8.87 -41.18
CA ALA A 26 -6.28 10.02 -41.19
C ALA A 26 -4.93 9.72 -41.85
N SER A 27 -4.47 8.47 -41.81
CA SER A 27 -3.26 8.04 -42.54
C SER A 27 -3.41 8.07 -44.06
N ALA A 28 -4.64 8.03 -44.59
CA ALA A 28 -4.94 8.06 -46.02
C ALA A 28 -5.26 9.47 -46.55
N LEU A 29 -5.23 10.49 -45.69
CA LEU A 29 -5.52 11.88 -46.04
C LEU A 29 -4.23 12.72 -46.03
N ASP A 30 -4.16 13.73 -46.89
CA ASP A 30 -3.04 14.67 -46.98
C ASP A 30 -3.48 16.13 -46.77
N GLY A 31 -2.51 16.97 -46.40
CA GLY A 31 -2.68 18.42 -46.28
C GLY A 31 -3.62 18.87 -45.15
N GLU A 32 -4.42 19.89 -45.43
CA GLU A 32 -5.29 20.55 -44.44
C GLU A 32 -6.38 19.63 -43.87
N LYS A 33 -6.92 18.72 -44.71
CA LYS A 33 -7.90 17.70 -44.29
C LYS A 33 -7.33 16.72 -43.26
N LYS A 34 -6.04 16.38 -43.39
CA LYS A 34 -5.31 15.53 -42.43
C LYS A 34 -5.18 16.23 -41.08
N GLN A 35 -4.78 17.51 -41.08
CA GLN A 35 -4.63 18.32 -39.87
C GLN A 35 -5.96 18.49 -39.12
N GLN A 36 -7.04 18.79 -39.83
CA GLN A 36 -8.38 18.86 -39.23
C GLN A 36 -8.77 17.52 -38.58
N LYS A 37 -8.51 16.39 -39.25
CA LYS A 37 -8.83 15.06 -38.73
C LYS A 37 -7.98 14.67 -37.52
N LEU A 38 -6.70 15.05 -37.51
CA LEU A 38 -5.81 14.82 -36.36
C LEU A 38 -6.26 15.62 -35.14
N SER A 39 -6.72 16.86 -35.31
CA SER A 39 -7.29 17.66 -34.23
C SER A 39 -8.55 17.01 -33.62
N GLU A 40 -9.48 16.52 -34.47
CA GLU A 40 -10.64 15.76 -33.99
C GLU A 40 -10.24 14.49 -33.22
N ILE A 41 -9.23 13.77 -33.72
CA ILE A 41 -8.72 12.55 -33.08
C ILE A 41 -8.11 12.90 -31.73
N GLN A 42 -7.34 13.97 -31.63
CA GLN A 42 -6.72 14.43 -30.39
C GLN A 42 -7.76 14.83 -29.33
N ALA A 43 -8.85 15.51 -29.73
CA ALA A 43 -9.97 15.79 -28.85
C ALA A 43 -10.64 14.51 -28.31
N ARG A 44 -10.83 13.50 -29.16
CA ARG A 44 -11.39 12.18 -28.77
C ARG A 44 -10.45 11.38 -27.86
N VAL A 45 -9.14 11.54 -28.03
CA VAL A 45 -8.15 10.97 -27.10
C VAL A 45 -8.29 11.63 -25.72
N GLN A 46 -8.39 12.95 -25.64
CA GLN A 46 -8.60 13.65 -24.36
C GLN A 46 -9.92 13.24 -23.68
N GLU A 47 -10.99 13.07 -24.46
CA GLU A 47 -12.26 12.55 -23.95
C GLU A 47 -12.10 11.14 -23.35
N SER A 48 -11.37 10.26 -24.04
CA SER A 48 -11.07 8.90 -23.58
C SER A 48 -10.23 8.89 -22.29
N GLU A 49 -9.26 9.79 -22.15
CA GLU A 49 -8.52 9.97 -20.90
C GLU A 49 -9.41 10.42 -19.75
N SER A 50 -10.35 11.33 -20.03
CA SER A 50 -11.29 11.81 -19.02
C SER A 50 -12.16 10.66 -18.51
N LEU A 51 -12.60 9.76 -19.41
CA LEU A 51 -13.36 8.56 -19.04
C LEU A 51 -12.51 7.59 -18.22
N ILE A 52 -11.24 7.37 -18.58
CA ILE A 52 -10.33 6.55 -17.78
C ILE A 52 -10.16 7.12 -16.37
N ARG A 53 -10.02 8.45 -16.22
CA ARG A 53 -9.93 9.08 -14.89
C ARG A 53 -11.22 8.92 -14.08
N LYS A 54 -12.38 9.09 -14.70
CA LYS A 54 -13.69 8.88 -14.05
C LYS A 54 -13.86 7.42 -13.59
N MET A 55 -13.46 6.46 -14.42
CA MET A 55 -13.46 5.04 -14.05
C MET A 55 -12.46 4.71 -12.92
N ASP A 56 -11.30 5.36 -12.88
CA ASP A 56 -10.31 5.17 -11.79
C ASP A 56 -10.87 5.66 -10.44
N LEU A 57 -11.55 6.82 -10.44
CA LEU A 57 -12.22 7.35 -9.24
C LEU A 57 -13.35 6.43 -8.77
N GLU A 58 -14.19 5.97 -9.69
CA GLU A 58 -15.30 5.04 -9.38
C GLU A 58 -14.77 3.68 -8.90
N ALA A 59 -13.72 3.14 -9.50
CA ALA A 59 -13.12 1.89 -9.05
C ALA A 59 -12.54 1.98 -7.63
N ARG A 60 -12.09 3.17 -7.20
CA ARG A 60 -11.53 3.40 -5.86
C ARG A 60 -12.59 3.46 -4.77
N SER A 61 -13.82 3.86 -5.07
CA SER A 61 -14.94 3.89 -4.12
C SER A 61 -15.53 2.49 -3.84
N LEU A 62 -15.18 1.50 -4.67
CA LEU A 62 -15.65 0.12 -4.54
C LEU A 62 -14.84 -0.73 -3.54
N ARG A 63 -15.45 -1.85 -3.11
CA ARG A 63 -14.84 -2.80 -2.17
C ARG A 63 -13.53 -3.40 -2.73
N PRO A 64 -12.53 -3.71 -1.87
CA PRO A 64 -11.20 -4.17 -2.29
C PRO A 64 -11.18 -5.39 -3.23
N THR A 65 -12.09 -6.34 -3.01
CA THR A 65 -12.20 -7.58 -3.81
C THR A 65 -12.56 -7.32 -5.28
N VAL A 66 -13.44 -6.35 -5.54
CA VAL A 66 -13.86 -5.97 -6.91
C VAL A 66 -12.88 -4.97 -7.53
N ARG A 67 -12.31 -4.09 -6.70
CA ARG A 67 -11.38 -3.02 -7.11
C ARG A 67 -10.13 -3.56 -7.82
N ALA A 68 -9.55 -4.66 -7.36
CA ALA A 68 -8.32 -5.21 -7.94
C ALA A 68 -8.49 -5.58 -9.43
N GLY A 69 -9.60 -6.24 -9.78
CA GLY A 69 -9.90 -6.62 -11.16
C GLY A 69 -10.15 -5.41 -12.07
N LEU A 70 -10.83 -4.37 -11.56
CA LEU A 70 -11.10 -3.15 -12.33
C LEU A 70 -9.83 -2.32 -12.57
N LEU A 71 -8.94 -2.23 -11.58
CA LEU A 71 -7.66 -1.54 -11.74
C LEU A 71 -6.73 -2.23 -12.75
N ALA A 72 -6.78 -3.57 -12.83
CA ALA A 72 -6.05 -4.31 -13.86
C ALA A 72 -6.56 -3.97 -15.26
N LYS A 73 -7.89 -3.94 -15.47
CA LYS A 73 -8.49 -3.49 -16.74
C LYS A 73 -8.13 -2.05 -17.07
N LEU A 74 -8.13 -1.15 -16.09
CA LEU A 74 -7.74 0.26 -16.29
C LEU A 74 -6.27 0.42 -16.70
N ARG A 75 -5.37 -0.45 -16.22
CA ARG A 75 -3.98 -0.46 -16.71
C ARG A 75 -3.92 -0.86 -18.18
N GLN A 76 -4.71 -1.85 -18.60
CA GLN A 76 -4.78 -2.24 -20.01
C GLN A 76 -5.29 -1.08 -20.88
N TYR A 77 -6.41 -0.46 -20.49
CA TYR A 77 -6.98 0.68 -21.23
C TYR A 77 -6.04 1.88 -21.32
N LYS A 78 -5.25 2.16 -20.27
CA LYS A 78 -4.21 3.19 -20.30
C LYS A 78 -3.09 2.82 -21.30
N SER A 79 -2.70 1.55 -21.36
CA SER A 79 -1.70 1.07 -22.32
C SER A 79 -2.20 1.17 -23.76
N ASP A 80 -3.42 0.73 -24.03
CA ASP A 80 -4.02 0.77 -25.37
C ASP A 80 -4.16 2.22 -25.87
N LEU A 81 -4.56 3.14 -24.99
CA LEU A 81 -4.64 4.56 -25.32
C LEU A 81 -3.25 5.16 -25.64
N ASN A 82 -2.21 4.76 -24.91
CA ASN A 82 -0.85 5.20 -25.20
C ASN A 82 -0.34 4.70 -26.55
N ASN A 83 -0.68 3.47 -26.93
CA ASN A 83 -0.38 2.94 -28.27
C ASN A 83 -1.08 3.75 -29.36
N ILE A 84 -2.36 4.10 -29.17
CA ILE A 84 -3.10 4.96 -30.12
C ILE A 84 -2.44 6.34 -30.23
N LYS A 85 -1.97 6.93 -29.12
CA LYS A 85 -1.26 8.21 -29.14
C LYS A 85 0.07 8.15 -29.91
N SER A 86 0.86 7.08 -29.75
CA SER A 86 2.10 6.92 -30.52
C SER A 86 1.82 6.76 -32.01
N GLU A 87 0.75 6.04 -32.37
CA GLU A 87 0.30 5.93 -33.76
C GLU A 87 -0.11 7.30 -34.32
N ILE A 88 -0.84 8.12 -33.56
CA ILE A 88 -1.22 9.48 -33.98
C ILE A 88 0.01 10.36 -34.20
N LYS A 89 1.00 10.31 -33.31
CA LYS A 89 2.26 11.05 -33.48
C LYS A 89 2.99 10.65 -34.76
N ARG A 90 3.09 9.34 -35.03
CA ARG A 90 3.68 8.81 -36.28
C ARG A 90 2.92 9.30 -37.52
N VAL A 91 1.59 9.29 -37.49
CA VAL A 91 0.75 9.74 -38.61
C VAL A 91 0.81 11.25 -38.80
N SER A 92 0.96 12.02 -37.71
CA SER A 92 1.07 13.48 -37.75
C SER A 92 2.40 13.98 -38.30
N ALA A 93 3.47 13.17 -38.26
CA ALA A 93 4.78 13.56 -38.78
C ALA A 93 4.71 13.76 -40.30
N PRO A 94 5.08 14.94 -40.82
CA PRO A 94 4.89 15.29 -42.23
C PRO A 94 5.95 14.69 -43.18
N ASN A 95 7.03 14.09 -42.68
CA ASN A 95 8.06 13.44 -43.49
C ASN A 95 8.86 12.43 -42.63
N ALA A 96 9.28 11.31 -43.22
CA ALA A 96 10.13 10.33 -42.54
C ALA A 96 11.45 10.96 -42.04
N GLN A 97 12.03 11.91 -42.79
CA GLN A 97 13.18 12.69 -42.31
C GLN A 97 12.86 13.66 -41.18
N GLN A 98 11.65 14.23 -41.13
CA GLN A 98 11.22 15.11 -40.03
C GLN A 98 10.94 14.29 -38.76
N ALA A 99 10.36 13.09 -38.90
CA ALA A 99 10.19 12.13 -37.81
C ALA A 99 11.56 11.74 -37.23
N THR A 100 12.55 11.37 -38.06
CA THR A 100 13.91 11.11 -37.55
C THR A 100 14.61 12.36 -37.05
N ARG A 101 14.33 13.56 -37.57
CA ARG A 101 14.94 14.81 -37.08
C ARG A 101 14.30 15.30 -35.80
N GLU A 102 13.01 15.06 -35.60
CA GLU A 102 12.25 15.35 -34.39
C GLU A 102 12.52 14.29 -33.34
N GLU A 103 12.72 13.03 -33.73
CA GLU A 103 13.24 11.95 -32.88
C GLU A 103 14.73 12.16 -32.56
N LEU A 104 15.54 12.75 -33.46
CA LEU A 104 16.93 13.17 -33.21
C LEU A 104 17.06 14.49 -32.43
N LEU A 105 16.07 15.39 -32.53
CA LEU A 105 15.98 16.62 -31.75
C LEU A 105 15.39 16.32 -30.36
N ASP A 106 14.48 15.35 -30.24
CA ASP A 106 13.99 14.76 -28.98
C ASP A 106 15.06 13.86 -28.33
N SER A 107 15.88 13.17 -29.12
CA SER A 107 17.04 12.41 -28.63
C SER A 107 18.31 13.25 -28.46
N GLY A 108 18.33 14.49 -28.96
CA GLY A 108 19.52 15.35 -29.04
C GLY A 108 19.43 16.65 -28.24
N MET A 109 18.22 17.08 -27.91
CA MET A 109 17.92 17.79 -26.68
C MET A 109 16.76 17.06 -26.05
N PRO A 110 16.98 16.26 -24.98
CA PRO A 110 15.84 15.94 -24.17
C PRO A 110 15.30 17.29 -23.72
N ASP A 111 13.99 17.43 -23.63
CA ASP A 111 13.27 17.47 -22.37
C ASP A 111 14.12 17.58 -21.06
N SER A 112 15.26 18.27 -21.08
CA SER A 112 16.28 18.36 -20.03
C SER A 112 15.81 19.28 -18.91
N LEU A 113 14.64 19.90 -19.07
CA LEU A 113 13.93 20.62 -18.05
C LEU A 113 12.64 19.88 -17.66
N GLY A 114 11.94 19.21 -18.60
CA GLY A 114 10.71 18.44 -18.35
C GLY A 114 10.94 17.01 -17.85
N ALA A 115 11.68 16.18 -18.59
CA ALA A 115 12.16 14.86 -18.13
C ALA A 115 13.18 14.97 -16.99
N SER A 116 13.96 16.05 -16.90
CA SER A 116 14.76 16.34 -15.69
C SER A 116 13.89 16.69 -14.49
N SER A 117 12.82 17.47 -14.67
CA SER A 117 11.85 17.76 -13.61
C SER A 117 11.09 16.50 -13.19
N ASP A 118 10.68 15.65 -14.14
CA ASP A 118 10.01 14.38 -13.85
C ASP A 118 10.96 13.37 -13.19
N GLN A 119 12.22 13.28 -13.64
CA GLN A 119 13.25 12.48 -12.99
C GLN A 119 13.60 12.99 -11.60
N ARG A 120 13.66 14.32 -11.41
CA ARG A 120 13.85 14.96 -10.09
C ARG A 120 12.65 14.71 -9.19
N GLY A 121 11.43 14.76 -9.71
CA GLY A 121 10.20 14.42 -9.00
C GLY A 121 10.19 12.96 -8.57
N ARG A 122 10.58 12.04 -9.46
CA ARG A 122 10.73 10.61 -9.14
C ARG A 122 11.81 10.39 -8.08
N LEU A 123 12.96 11.05 -8.21
CA LEU A 123 14.05 10.98 -7.23
C LEU A 123 13.63 11.52 -5.86
N MET A 124 12.94 12.65 -5.82
CA MET A 124 12.36 13.22 -4.60
C MET A 124 11.36 12.26 -3.96
N MET A 125 10.45 11.68 -4.74
CA MET A 125 9.51 10.67 -4.22
C MET A 125 10.23 9.42 -3.69
N THR A 126 11.28 8.93 -4.35
CA THR A 126 12.06 7.80 -3.80
C THR A 126 12.85 8.19 -2.56
N SER A 127 13.40 9.40 -2.50
CA SER A 127 14.11 9.92 -1.34
C SER A 127 13.16 10.07 -0.15
N GLU A 128 11.96 10.61 -0.36
CA GLU A 128 10.95 10.74 0.67
C GLU A 128 10.45 9.39 1.17
N ARG A 129 10.26 8.41 0.28
CA ARG A 129 9.94 7.03 0.69
C ARG A 129 11.08 6.39 1.48
N LEU A 130 12.33 6.66 1.11
CA LEU A 130 13.51 6.17 1.84
C LEU A 130 13.58 6.81 3.22
N ASN A 131 13.39 8.12 3.33
CA ASN A 131 13.33 8.82 4.62
C ASN A 131 12.21 8.28 5.50
N GLN A 132 10.99 8.14 4.97
CA GLN A 132 9.88 7.52 5.71
C GLN A 132 10.20 6.10 6.15
N SER A 133 10.88 5.30 5.30
CA SER A 133 11.30 3.96 5.69
C SER A 133 12.36 3.99 6.79
N SER A 134 13.31 4.93 6.73
CA SER A 134 14.35 5.13 7.74
C SER A 134 13.74 5.55 9.08
N ASP A 135 12.78 6.47 9.07
CA ASP A 135 12.07 6.92 10.26
C ASP A 135 11.28 5.77 10.90
N ARG A 136 10.58 4.96 10.09
CA ARG A 136 9.87 3.77 10.58
C ARG A 136 10.81 2.72 11.16
N ILE A 137 11.99 2.52 10.57
CA ILE A 137 13.01 1.61 11.13
C ILE A 137 13.49 2.16 12.48
N ARG A 138 13.73 3.47 12.58
CA ARG A 138 14.15 4.12 13.82
C ARG A 138 13.10 4.00 14.92
N GLU A 139 11.83 4.25 14.58
CA GLU A 139 10.70 4.09 15.50
C GLU A 139 10.52 2.64 15.95
N SER A 140 10.67 1.68 15.02
CA SER A 140 10.65 0.26 15.34
C SER A 140 11.79 -0.15 16.27
N GLN A 141 12.97 0.44 16.11
CA GLN A 141 14.12 0.17 16.98
C GLN A 141 13.87 0.71 18.39
N ILE A 142 13.34 1.94 18.51
CA ILE A 142 12.98 2.53 19.81
C ILE A 142 11.92 1.64 20.49
N THR A 143 10.85 1.30 19.77
CA THR A 143 9.79 0.44 20.31
C THR A 143 10.35 -0.92 20.76
N ALA A 144 11.28 -1.52 19.99
CA ALA A 144 11.88 -2.78 20.37
C ALA A 144 12.70 -2.68 21.68
N LEU A 145 13.47 -1.60 21.85
CA LEU A 145 14.22 -1.35 23.08
C LEU A 145 13.29 -1.10 24.28
N ASP A 146 12.22 -0.31 24.10
CA ASP A 146 11.21 -0.09 25.14
C ASP A 146 10.55 -1.42 25.56
N THR A 147 10.27 -2.31 24.60
CA THR A 147 9.71 -3.64 24.91
C THR A 147 10.70 -4.55 25.64
N GLU A 148 12.00 -4.42 25.36
CA GLU A 148 13.06 -5.12 26.10
C GLU A 148 13.12 -4.65 27.55
N GLU A 149 13.06 -3.33 27.79
CA GLU A 149 13.03 -2.75 29.13
C GLU A 149 11.81 -3.21 29.94
N ILE A 150 10.62 -3.21 29.34
CA ILE A 150 9.41 -3.75 29.95
C ILE A 150 9.59 -5.25 30.25
N GLY A 151 10.19 -6.02 29.34
CA GLY A 151 10.50 -7.43 29.53
C GLY A 151 11.40 -7.67 30.74
N VAL A 152 12.46 -6.87 30.91
CA VAL A 152 13.36 -6.92 32.07
C VAL A 152 12.59 -6.64 33.38
N SER A 153 11.74 -5.62 33.38
CA SER A 153 10.90 -5.27 34.55
C SER A 153 9.92 -6.40 34.93
N ILE A 154 9.30 -7.04 33.93
CA ILE A 154 8.44 -8.23 34.15
C ILE A 154 9.24 -9.36 34.79
N LEU A 155 10.43 -9.67 34.29
CA LEU A 155 11.29 -10.72 34.85
C LEU A 155 11.71 -10.43 36.29
N GLN A 156 12.05 -9.18 36.60
CA GLN A 156 12.35 -8.75 37.97
C GLN A 156 11.13 -8.88 38.89
N ASN A 157 9.94 -8.51 38.41
CA ASN A 157 8.71 -8.65 39.18
C ASN A 157 8.39 -10.13 39.45
N LEU A 158 8.47 -10.99 38.42
CA LEU A 158 8.27 -12.43 38.58
C LEU A 158 9.27 -13.05 39.57
N HIS A 159 10.53 -12.59 39.56
CA HIS A 159 11.53 -13.02 40.54
C HIS A 159 11.13 -12.62 41.96
N ASN A 160 10.73 -11.37 42.18
CA ASN A 160 10.28 -10.88 43.49
C ASN A 160 9.00 -11.61 43.97
N GLN A 161 8.08 -11.89 43.06
CA GLN A 161 6.86 -12.68 43.35
C GLN A 161 7.22 -14.10 43.78
N ARG A 162 8.17 -14.74 43.09
CA ARG A 162 8.69 -16.06 43.46
C ARG A 162 9.27 -16.05 44.87
N GLU A 163 10.14 -15.09 45.19
CA GLU A 163 10.72 -14.99 46.54
C GLU A 163 9.64 -14.79 47.61
N THR A 164 8.65 -13.93 47.33
CA THR A 164 7.49 -13.73 48.22
C THR A 164 6.72 -15.03 48.46
N LEU A 165 6.47 -15.81 47.41
CA LEU A 165 5.82 -17.12 47.53
C LEU A 165 6.67 -18.12 48.32
N MET A 166 7.98 -18.15 48.11
CA MET A 166 8.90 -19.03 48.85
C MET A 166 8.93 -18.66 50.34
N HIS A 167 8.94 -17.36 50.67
CA HIS A 167 8.82 -16.89 52.04
C HIS A 167 7.47 -17.26 52.67
N ALA A 168 6.36 -17.05 51.96
CA ALA A 168 5.03 -17.43 52.43
C ALA A 168 4.94 -18.94 52.67
N HIS A 169 5.49 -19.76 51.77
CA HIS A 169 5.54 -21.20 51.90
C HIS A 169 6.36 -21.65 53.12
N LYS A 170 7.54 -21.05 53.34
CA LYS A 170 8.38 -21.32 54.52
C LYS A 170 7.66 -20.95 55.82
N THR A 171 7.00 -19.80 55.85
CA THR A 171 6.21 -19.36 57.01
C THR A 171 5.05 -20.32 57.27
N LEU A 172 4.30 -20.72 56.25
CA LEU A 172 3.20 -21.69 56.37
C LEU A 172 3.70 -23.03 56.91
N HIS A 173 4.84 -23.53 56.42
CA HIS A 173 5.42 -24.77 56.93
C HIS A 173 5.84 -24.65 58.41
N GLY A 174 6.41 -23.51 58.81
CA GLY A 174 6.72 -23.25 60.22
C GLY A 174 5.48 -23.14 61.11
N VAL A 175 4.39 -22.57 60.59
CA VAL A 175 3.09 -22.55 61.27
C VAL A 175 2.53 -23.97 61.40
N ASP A 176 2.59 -24.79 60.35
CA ASP A 176 2.12 -26.18 60.39
C ASP A 176 2.87 -27.03 61.43
N ASP A 177 4.20 -26.87 61.51
CA ASP A 177 5.02 -27.50 62.55
C ASP A 177 4.60 -27.05 63.96
N SER A 178 4.28 -25.76 64.14
CA SER A 178 3.82 -25.22 65.42
C SER A 178 2.43 -25.73 65.81
N ILE A 179 1.54 -25.92 64.84
CA ILE A 179 0.22 -26.53 65.00
C ILE A 179 0.37 -28.00 65.38
N GLY A 180 1.26 -28.75 64.72
CA GLY A 180 1.57 -30.13 65.06
C GLY A 180 2.08 -30.29 66.51
N LYS A 181 2.94 -29.38 66.97
CA LYS A 181 3.40 -29.34 68.38
C LYS A 181 2.24 -29.03 69.33
N SER A 182 1.43 -28.02 69.01
CA SER A 182 0.27 -27.62 69.83
C SER A 182 -0.75 -28.77 69.95
N ASN A 183 -1.05 -29.46 68.86
CA ASN A 183 -1.93 -30.63 68.85
C ASN A 183 -1.38 -31.79 69.69
N LYS A 184 -0.06 -32.03 69.69
CA LYS A 184 0.56 -33.03 70.58
C LYS A 184 0.42 -32.67 72.05
N ILE A 185 0.59 -31.39 72.40
CA ILE A 185 0.39 -30.90 73.77
C ILE A 185 -1.07 -31.06 74.18
N LEU A 186 -2.03 -30.64 73.34
CA LEU A 186 -3.46 -30.80 73.61
C LEU A 186 -3.86 -32.28 73.75
N ALA A 187 -3.33 -33.15 72.90
CA ALA A 187 -3.56 -34.59 73.01
C ALA A 187 -2.97 -35.17 74.30
N SER A 188 -1.81 -34.69 74.74
CA SER A 188 -1.26 -35.02 76.06
C SER A 188 -2.22 -34.54 77.15
N MET A 189 -2.53 -33.24 77.23
CA MET A 189 -3.43 -32.69 78.24
C MET A 189 -4.80 -33.40 78.30
N SER A 190 -5.38 -33.75 77.16
CA SER A 190 -6.63 -34.53 77.08
C SER A 190 -6.49 -35.92 77.73
N LYS A 191 -5.35 -36.61 77.52
CA LYS A 191 -5.06 -37.87 78.21
C LYS A 191 -4.92 -37.66 79.72
N TRP A 192 -4.22 -36.62 80.16
CA TRP A 192 -4.08 -36.31 81.58
C TRP A 192 -5.44 -36.05 82.23
N ASN A 193 -6.34 -35.29 81.57
CA ASN A 193 -7.68 -35.03 82.10
C ASN A 193 -8.52 -36.30 82.28
N LYS A 194 -8.37 -37.31 81.40
CA LYS A 194 -9.03 -38.62 81.55
C LYS A 194 -8.55 -39.43 82.77
N TRP A 195 -7.41 -39.10 83.36
CA TRP A 195 -6.93 -39.74 84.59
C TRP A 195 -7.41 -39.05 85.86
N PHE A 196 -7.91 -37.82 85.76
CA PHE A 196 -8.40 -37.02 86.89
C PHE A 196 -9.94 -37.02 87.03
N VAL A 197 -10.67 -37.58 86.06
CA VAL A 197 -12.12 -37.83 86.08
C VAL A 197 -12.36 -39.32 86.29
#